data_AF-A0A4Q5QTB9-F1
#
_entry.id   AF-A0A4Q5QTB9-F1
#
_cell.length_a   1.000
_cell.length_b   1.000
_cell.length_c   1.000
_cell.angle_alpha   90.00
_cell.angle_beta   90.00
_cell.angle_gamma   90.00
#
_symmetry.space_group_name_H-M   'P 1'
#
loop_
_entity.id
_entity.type
_entity.pdbx_description
1 polymer ?
#
loop_
_entity_poly.entity_id
_entity_poly.type
_entity_poly.pdbx_seq_one_letter_code
_entity_poly.pdbx_strand_id
1 'polypeptide(L)' 'QLAGTYVAYSGTGKFTQEGDYLRLDGPNVWIEFVCQNGIVYRNQIHYHSIWRDRTRDYGGNFYTARSGG' A
#
# COMPACT_ATOMS: atom_id res chain seq x y z
N GLN A 1 -0.33 2.97 20.39
CA GLN A 1 -0.95 1.65 20.10
C GLN A 1 -1.28 1.60 18.62
N LEU A 2 -0.67 0.67 17.88
CA LEU A 2 -0.85 0.39 16.43
C LEU A 2 -1.95 -0.67 16.22
N ALA A 3 -3.06 -0.59 16.94
CA ALA A 3 -4.07 -1.66 16.87
C ALA A 3 -4.61 -1.78 15.43
N GLY A 4 -4.39 -2.93 14.81
CA GLY A 4 -4.80 -3.19 13.43
C GLY A 4 -3.87 -2.63 12.34
N THR A 5 -2.62 -2.26 12.67
CA THR A 5 -1.59 -1.99 11.66
C THR A 5 -0.72 -3.22 11.44
N TYR A 6 -0.64 -3.70 10.20
CA TYR A 6 0.18 -4.82 9.79
C TYR A 6 1.25 -4.36 8.81
N VAL A 7 2.41 -5.00 8.87
CA VAL A 7 3.52 -4.78 7.94
C VAL A 7 3.75 -6.07 7.17
N ALA A 8 3.76 -5.98 5.85
CA ALA A 8 4.21 -7.05 4.97
C ALA A 8 5.35 -6.52 4.11
N TYR A 9 6.39 -7.31 3.92
CA TYR A 9 7.49 -6.97 3.03
C TYR A 9 8.02 -8.24 2.36
N SER A 10 8.63 -8.07 1.18
CA SER A 10 9.34 -9.15 0.49
C SER A 10 10.59 -8.61 -0.20
N GLY A 11 11.47 -9.52 -0.61
CA GLY A 11 12.75 -9.19 -1.23
C GLY A 11 13.84 -8.98 -0.19
N THR A 12 14.70 -8.00 -0.44
CA THR A 12 15.94 -7.77 0.31
C THR A 12 15.76 -6.90 1.56
N GLY A 13 14.64 -6.20 1.67
CA GLY A 13 14.39 -5.20 2.73
C GLY A 13 15.23 -3.92 2.61
N LYS A 14 16.05 -3.79 1.56
CA LYS A 14 16.88 -2.61 1.30
C LYS A 14 16.30 -1.67 0.25
N PHE A 15 15.27 -2.12 -0.49
CA PHE A 15 14.62 -1.37 -1.57
C PHE A 15 15.59 -0.96 -2.68
N THR A 16 16.53 -1.84 -3.00
CA THR A 16 17.56 -1.62 -4.04
C THR A 16 17.48 -2.62 -5.18
N GLN A 17 16.54 -3.58 -5.13
CA GLN A 17 16.38 -4.60 -6.14
C GLN A 17 14.94 -4.63 -6.67
N GLU A 18 14.80 -5.03 -7.94
CA GLU A 18 13.50 -5.32 -8.52
C GLU A 18 12.78 -6.40 -7.68
N GLY A 19 11.50 -6.18 -7.41
CA GLY A 19 10.69 -7.08 -6.58
C GLY A 19 10.79 -6.80 -5.07
N ASP A 20 11.63 -5.87 -4.63
CA ASP A 20 11.53 -5.35 -3.26
C ASP A 20 10.17 -4.68 -3.06
N TYR A 21 9.53 -4.99 -1.94
CA TYR A 21 8.13 -4.63 -1.69
C TYR A 21 7.89 -4.31 -0.21
N LEU A 22 7.02 -3.33 0.05
CA LEU A 22 6.48 -3.03 1.37
C LEU A 22 4.99 -2.73 1.27
N ARG A 23 4.23 -3.26 2.22
CA ARG A 23 2.87 -2.85 2.52
C ARG A 23 2.71 -2.52 3.99
N LEU A 24 2.21 -1.32 4.22
CA LEU A 24 1.71 -0.89 5.51
C LEU A 24 0.19 -0.94 5.44
N ASP A 25 -0.42 -1.88 6.14
CA ASP A 25 -1.86 -2.05 6.15
C ASP A 25 -2.44 -1.54 7.46
N GLY A 26 -3.05 -0.36 7.44
CA GLY A 26 -3.66 0.27 8.61
C GLY A 26 -5.19 0.27 8.57
N PRO A 27 -5.82 0.67 9.69
CA PRO A 27 -7.29 0.67 9.83
C PRO A 27 -8.00 1.65 8.89
N ASN A 28 -7.35 2.75 8.49
CA ASN A 28 -7.95 3.77 7.64
C ASN A 28 -7.28 3.88 6.26
N VAL A 29 -6.00 3.56 6.17
CA VAL A 29 -5.20 3.65 4.95
C VAL A 29 -4.34 2.40 4.83
N TRP A 30 -4.18 1.90 3.61
CA TRP A 30 -3.04 1.07 3.28
C TRP A 30 -2.13 1.77 2.28
N ILE A 31 -0.83 1.55 2.45
CA ILE A 31 0.24 2.08 1.61
C ILE A 31 1.00 0.90 1.05
N GLU A 32 1.32 0.95 -0.23
CA GLU A 32 2.14 -0.05 -0.91
C GLU A 32 3.26 0.65 -1.67
N PHE A 33 4.44 0.03 -1.63
CA PHE A 33 5.67 0.48 -2.27
C PHE A 33 6.32 -0.69 -3.00
N VAL A 34 6.68 -0.49 -4.27
CA VAL A 34 7.22 -1.52 -5.16
C VAL A 34 8.46 -0.98 -5.86
N CYS A 35 9.54 -1.76 -5.86
CA CYS A 35 10.72 -1.50 -6.68
C CYS A 35 10.61 -2.26 -8.01
N GLN A 36 10.63 -1.53 -9.12
CA GLN A 36 10.64 -2.09 -10.48
C GLN A 36 11.84 -1.57 -11.25
N ASN A 37 12.31 -2.30 -12.26
CA ASN A 37 13.30 -1.73 -13.18
C ASN A 37 12.65 -0.62 -14.02
N GLY A 38 13.36 0.50 -14.20
CA GLY A 38 12.89 1.58 -15.05
C GLY A 38 12.74 1.15 -16.52
N ILE A 39 11.68 1.60 -17.19
CA ILE A 39 11.47 1.27 -18.61
C ILE A 39 12.51 1.97 -19.51
N VAL A 40 12.86 3.22 -19.16
CA VAL A 40 13.85 4.05 -19.89
C VAL A 40 15.28 3.77 -19.38
N TYR A 41 15.47 3.85 -18.06
CA TYR A 41 16.75 3.56 -17.40
C TYR A 41 16.71 2.16 -16.77
N ARG A 42 16.90 1.12 -17.60
CA ARG A 42 16.71 -0.29 -17.22
C ARG A 42 17.64 -0.81 -16.13
N ASN A 43 18.71 -0.08 -15.81
CA ASN A 43 19.66 -0.42 -14.76
C ASN A 43 19.46 0.39 -13.47
N GLN A 44 18.37 1.15 -13.37
CA GLN A 44 18.01 1.91 -12.18
C GLN A 44 16.67 1.41 -11.63
N ILE A 45 16.61 1.29 -10.31
CA ILE A 45 15.36 1.01 -9.62
C ILE A 45 14.45 2.24 -9.70
N HIS A 46 13.23 1.99 -10.16
CA HIS A 46 12.15 2.95 -10.20
C HIS A 46 11.12 2.57 -9.12
N TYR A 47 10.76 3.56 -8.31
CA TYR A 47 9.89 3.37 -7.16
C TYR A 47 8.46 3.73 -7.53
N HIS A 48 7.54 2.80 -7.28
CA HIS A 48 6.12 3.00 -7.44
C HIS A 48 5.46 2.91 -6.07
N SER A 49 4.52 3.82 -5.81
CA SER A 49 3.78 3.82 -4.56
C SER A 49 2.32 4.14 -4.77
N ILE A 50 1.46 3.44 -4.04
CA ILE A 50 0.03 3.70 -3.97
C ILE A 50 -0.40 3.80 -2.51
N TRP A 51 -1.36 4.67 -2.27
CA TRP A 51 -2.02 4.84 -0.98
C TRP A 51 -3.52 4.85 -1.23
N ARG A 52 -4.25 4.12 -0.39
CA ARG A 52 -5.70 4.03 -0.50
C ARG A 52 -6.35 4.25 0.84
N ASP A 53 -7.21 5.26 0.90
CA ASP A 53 -8.15 5.47 2.00
C ASP A 53 -9.27 4.42 1.91
N ARG A 54 -9.42 3.63 2.98
CA ARG A 54 -10.39 2.53 3.03
C ARG A 54 -11.83 3.02 2.87
N THR A 55 -12.16 4.24 3.28
CA THR A 55 -13.51 4.81 3.17
C THR A 55 -13.77 5.56 1.86
N ARG A 56 -12.81 6.34 1.39
CA ARG A 56 -13.00 7.30 0.29
C ARG A 56 -12.64 6.71 -1.07
N ASP A 57 -11.65 5.82 -1.12
CA ASP A 57 -11.15 5.29 -2.40
C ASP A 57 -11.86 4.01 -2.86
N TYR A 58 -12.67 3.41 -1.99
CA TYR A 58 -13.46 2.21 -2.26
C TYR A 58 -14.95 2.50 -2.51
N GLY A 59 -15.29 3.74 -2.87
CA GLY A 59 -16.65 4.11 -3.28
C GLY A 59 -17.66 4.25 -2.14
N GLY A 60 -17.23 4.47 -0.89
CA GLY A 60 -18.13 4.84 0.22
C GLY A 60 -19.01 3.71 0.79
N ASN A 61 -18.87 2.46 0.33
CA ASN A 61 -19.71 1.32 0.76
C ASN A 61 -19.46 0.79 2.18
N PHE A 62 -18.71 1.50 3.02
CA PHE A 62 -18.42 1.10 4.40
C PHE A 62 -19.39 1.69 5.44
N TYR A 63 -20.36 2.50 5.02
CA TYR A 63 -21.45 2.92 5.90
C TYR A 63 -22.69 2.10 5.59
N THR A 64 -22.94 1.08 6.40
CA THR A 64 -24.27 0.46 6.47
C THR A 64 -25.29 1.57 6.73
N ALA A 65 -26.31 1.66 5.89
CA ALA A 65 -27.48 2.49 6.15
C ALA A 65 -27.96 2.21 7.57
N ARG A 66 -27.95 3.21 8.46
CA ARG A 66 -28.76 3.13 9.67
C ARG A 66 -30.22 3.28 9.24
N SER A 67 -30.86 2.16 8.97
CA SER A 67 -32.30 2.05 9.15
C SER A 67 -32.57 1.90 10.66
N GLY A 68 -33.53 2.68 11.17
CA GLY A 68 -34.18 2.41 12.45
C GLY A 68 -33.80 3.37 13.58
N GLY A 69 -34.76 4.24 13.89
CA GLY A 69 -34.80 5.19 15.00
C GLY A 69 -35.90 6.20 14.75
#